data_AF-A0A448MW06-F1
#
_entry.id   AF-A0A448MW06-F1
#
_cell.length_a   1.000
_cell.length_b   1.000
_cell.length_c   1.000
_cell.angle_alpha   90.00
_cell.angle_beta   90.00
_cell.angle_gamma   90.00
#
_symmetry.space_group_name_H-M   'P 1'
#
loop_
_entity.id
_entity.type
_entity.pdbx_description
1 polymer ?
#
loop_
_entity_poly.entity_id
_entity_poly.type
_entity_poly.pdbx_seq_one_letter_code
_entity_poly.pdbx_strand_id
1 'polypeptide(L)'
;MRYLLSSNMGEVATVFLAVLLGGLIGLADPANSAAAVVPLLATQILWINLVTDSGPALAMGVDPETDDVMGRGPRKLTDRIIDTHMWQRIIGVGLVMGLLTLLIYDLTLPGGLVGGLEDLATPDSQFVVARTTVFTALVFMQLFNALNSRSDTGSAFTHMLSNAWLWGSVALVTVLQVLVVEVPFLQSAFGTAPLDWIHWAVAVGAGAAVLLYEEVVKLLRRTFGAP
;
A
#
# COMPACT_ATOMS: atom_id res chain seq x y z
N MET A 1 2.57 8.56 15.88
CA MET A 1 4.01 8.54 15.51
C MET A 1 4.53 7.16 15.11
N ARG A 2 4.28 6.06 15.86
CA ARG A 2 4.69 4.69 15.45
C ARG A 2 4.14 4.28 14.09
N TYR A 3 2.87 4.60 13.82
CA TYR A 3 2.21 4.31 12.55
C TYR A 3 2.90 4.98 11.36
N LEU A 4 3.14 6.30 11.40
CA LEU A 4 3.79 7.04 10.32
C LEU A 4 5.23 6.55 10.04
N LEU A 5 6.03 6.34 11.09
CA LEU A 5 7.39 5.78 10.95
C LEU A 5 7.37 4.35 10.40
N SER A 6 6.40 3.52 10.81
CA SER A 6 6.23 2.14 10.33
C SER A 6 5.69 2.06 8.91
N SER A 7 4.79 2.96 8.53
CA SER A 7 4.16 3.03 7.20
C SER A 7 5.16 3.52 6.17
N ASN A 8 5.82 4.65 6.43
CA ASN A 8 6.87 5.18 5.55
C ASN A 8 8.05 4.20 5.43
N MET A 9 8.47 3.53 6.52
CA MET A 9 9.54 2.52 6.44
C MET A 9 9.10 1.28 5.65
N GLY A 10 7.84 0.87 5.78
CA GLY A 10 7.23 -0.20 4.99
C GLY A 10 7.13 0.17 3.50
N GLU A 11 6.77 1.41 3.18
CA GLU A 11 6.73 1.94 1.81
C GLU A 11 8.14 1.98 1.20
N VAL A 12 9.12 2.53 1.92
CA VAL A 12 10.52 2.55 1.45
C VAL A 12 11.04 1.13 1.25
N ALA A 13 10.74 0.20 2.16
CA ALA A 13 11.10 -1.21 1.99
C ALA A 13 10.40 -1.84 0.78
N THR A 14 9.13 -1.52 0.54
CA THR A 14 8.33 -1.99 -0.60
C THR A 14 8.92 -1.51 -1.93
N VAL A 15 9.17 -0.21 -2.03
CA VAL A 15 9.77 0.41 -3.23
C VAL A 15 11.19 -0.11 -3.44
N PHE A 16 11.99 -0.22 -2.38
CA PHE A 16 13.35 -0.76 -2.45
C PHE A 16 13.37 -2.23 -2.89
N LEU A 17 12.50 -3.08 -2.33
CA LEU A 17 12.38 -4.47 -2.72
C LEU A 17 11.84 -4.62 -4.14
N ALA A 18 10.86 -3.81 -4.55
CA ALA A 18 10.35 -3.80 -5.91
C ALA A 18 11.44 -3.41 -6.93
N VAL A 19 12.26 -2.40 -6.62
CA VAL A 19 13.39 -2.00 -7.47
C VAL A 19 14.47 -3.09 -7.52
N LEU A 20 14.82 -3.70 -6.38
CA LEU A 20 15.83 -4.76 -6.32
C LEU A 20 15.40 -6.05 -7.04
N LEU A 21 14.17 -6.49 -6.81
CA LEU A 21 13.65 -7.74 -7.38
C LEU A 21 13.18 -7.56 -8.83
N GLY A 22 12.64 -6.39 -9.19
CA GLY A 22 12.26 -6.08 -10.56
C GLY A 22 13.45 -6.13 -11.52
N GLY A 23 14.61 -5.62 -11.10
CA GLY A 23 15.86 -5.76 -11.85
C GLY A 23 16.37 -7.21 -11.96
N LEU A 24 15.97 -8.09 -11.03
CA LEU A 24 16.38 -9.51 -10.99
C LEU A 24 15.46 -10.41 -11.83
N ILE A 25 14.20 -10.01 -12.01
CA ILE A 25 13.19 -10.71 -12.83
C ILE A 25 13.35 -10.39 -14.33
N GLY A 26 14.16 -9.39 -14.68
CA GLY A 26 14.40 -9.03 -16.09
C GLY A 26 13.25 -8.23 -16.73
N LEU A 27 12.36 -7.68 -15.90
CA LEU A 27 11.42 -6.65 -16.31
C LEU A 27 12.25 -5.42 -16.66
N ALA A 28 12.62 -5.29 -17.94
CA ALA A 28 13.41 -4.19 -18.46
C ALA A 28 12.50 -3.32 -19.32
N ASP A 29 12.58 -2.01 -19.09
CA ASP A 29 12.03 -1.04 -20.02
C ASP A 29 12.73 -1.23 -21.39
N PRO A 30 12.00 -1.52 -22.49
CA PRO A 30 12.56 -1.64 -23.84
C PRO A 30 13.28 -0.37 -24.30
N ALA A 31 12.98 0.78 -23.70
CA ALA A 31 13.63 2.06 -24.00
C ALA A 31 14.88 2.33 -23.13
N ASN A 32 15.07 1.66 -21.99
CA ASN A 32 16.21 1.86 -21.09
C ASN A 32 16.57 0.61 -20.27
N SER A 33 17.32 -0.31 -20.87
CA SER A 33 17.78 -1.56 -20.23
C SER A 33 18.78 -1.38 -19.07
N ALA A 34 19.20 -0.14 -18.77
CA ALA A 34 20.16 0.19 -17.70
C ALA A 34 19.56 1.03 -16.56
N ALA A 35 18.36 1.60 -16.75
CA ALA A 35 17.64 2.24 -15.67
C ALA A 35 16.87 1.15 -14.94
N ALA A 36 17.24 0.86 -13.69
CA ALA A 36 16.39 0.06 -12.82
C ALA A 36 14.96 0.59 -12.96
N VAL A 37 14.00 -0.28 -13.31
CA VAL A 37 12.59 0.09 -13.49
C VAL A 37 12.20 0.93 -12.31
N VAL A 38 12.04 2.23 -12.51
CA VAL A 38 11.59 3.14 -11.47
C VAL A 38 10.08 2.99 -11.50
N PRO A 39 9.47 2.17 -10.63
CA PRO A 39 8.08 1.75 -10.82
C PRO A 39 7.12 2.92 -10.64
N LEU A 40 7.59 4.01 -10.02
CA LEU A 40 6.82 5.19 -9.67
C LEU A 40 7.62 6.47 -9.93
N LEU A 41 6.94 7.52 -10.36
CA LEU A 41 7.52 8.85 -10.45
C LEU A 41 7.72 9.45 -9.05
N ALA A 42 8.67 10.37 -8.90
CA ALA A 42 8.88 11.10 -7.65
C ALA A 42 7.61 11.85 -7.18
N THR A 43 6.81 12.36 -8.12
CA THR A 43 5.52 13.00 -7.84
C THR A 43 4.48 12.02 -7.28
N GLN A 44 4.49 10.78 -7.74
CA GLN A 44 3.62 9.71 -7.26
C GLN A 44 4.01 9.27 -5.85
N ILE A 45 5.32 9.13 -5.58
CA ILE A 45 5.82 8.84 -4.23
C ILE A 45 5.47 9.98 -3.27
N LEU A 46 5.60 11.25 -3.70
CA LEU A 46 5.20 12.40 -2.90
C LEU A 46 3.70 12.37 -2.58
N TRP A 47 2.86 12.03 -3.57
CA TRP A 47 1.41 11.90 -3.38
C TRP A 47 1.05 10.84 -2.35
N ILE A 48 1.69 9.67 -2.43
CA ILE A 48 1.51 8.57 -1.51
C ILE A 48 1.83 9.02 -0.07
N ASN A 49 3.04 9.53 0.16
CA ASN A 49 3.48 9.94 1.49
C ASN A 49 2.68 11.13 2.06
N LEU A 50 2.35 12.11 1.22
CA LEU A 50 1.71 13.34 1.69
C LEU A 50 0.19 13.18 1.82
N VAL A 51 -0.48 12.64 0.83
CA VAL A 51 -1.95 12.62 0.78
C VAL A 51 -2.48 11.32 1.34
N THR A 52 -1.97 10.19 0.82
CA THR A 52 -2.50 8.87 1.13
C THR A 52 -2.18 8.45 2.55
N ASP A 53 -0.95 8.68 3.02
CA ASP A 53 -0.53 8.28 4.37
C ASP A 53 -0.95 9.28 5.46
N SER A 54 -0.91 10.59 5.17
CA SER A 54 -1.25 11.60 6.18
C SER A 54 -2.74 11.61 6.52
N GLY A 55 -3.63 11.37 5.55
CA GLY A 55 -5.09 11.39 5.79
C GLY A 55 -5.53 10.40 6.88
N PRO A 56 -5.29 9.09 6.70
CA PRO A 56 -5.55 8.07 7.71
C PRO A 56 -4.76 8.28 8.99
N ALA A 57 -3.51 8.75 8.92
CA ALA A 57 -2.71 9.01 10.12
C ALA A 57 -3.30 10.12 11.01
N LEU A 58 -3.81 11.19 10.39
CA LEU A 58 -4.53 12.27 11.10
C LEU A 58 -5.85 11.75 11.68
N ALA A 59 -6.59 10.93 10.92
CA ALA A 59 -7.84 10.33 11.37
C ALA A 59 -7.66 9.32 12.52
N MET A 60 -6.55 8.58 12.55
CA MET A 60 -6.18 7.70 13.67
C MET A 60 -5.71 8.50 14.90
N GLY A 61 -5.30 9.76 14.74
CA GLY A 61 -4.98 10.63 15.87
C GLY A 61 -6.20 11.02 16.71
N VAL A 62 -7.41 10.86 16.17
CA VAL A 62 -8.69 11.13 16.85
C VAL A 62 -9.48 9.85 17.15
N ASP A 63 -8.88 8.68 16.93
CA ASP A 63 -9.51 7.40 17.26
C ASP A 63 -9.71 7.29 18.78
N PRO A 64 -10.91 6.96 19.27
CA PRO A 64 -11.11 6.69 20.69
C PRO A 64 -10.28 5.48 21.13
N GLU A 65 -9.73 5.57 22.34
CA GLU A 65 -8.94 4.49 22.94
C GLU A 65 -9.84 3.27 23.16
N THR A 66 -9.66 2.23 22.35
CA THR A 66 -10.50 1.02 22.34
C THR A 66 -9.93 -0.11 23.20
N ASP A 67 -8.66 0.00 23.59
CA ASP A 67 -8.02 -0.90 24.53
C ASP A 67 -8.21 -0.38 25.96
N ASP A 68 -8.31 -1.28 26.94
CA ASP A 68 -8.29 -0.93 28.36
C ASP A 68 -6.92 -0.38 28.77
N VAL A 69 -6.67 0.89 28.41
CA VAL A 69 -5.43 1.61 28.66
C VAL A 69 -5.22 1.87 30.15
N MET A 70 -6.31 1.92 30.93
CA MET A 70 -6.29 2.14 32.37
C MET A 70 -6.06 0.85 33.17
N GLY A 71 -6.36 -0.32 32.60
CA GLY A 71 -6.05 -1.64 33.18
C GLY A 71 -4.59 -2.09 32.96
N ARG A 72 -3.82 -1.39 32.11
CA ARG A 72 -2.41 -1.71 31.82
C ARG A 72 -1.48 -0.90 32.73
N GLY A 73 -0.41 -1.55 33.21
CA GLY A 73 0.60 -0.87 34.02
C GLY A 73 1.41 0.18 33.23
N PRO A 74 2.07 1.15 33.90
CA PRO A 74 2.89 2.16 33.24
C PRO A 74 4.01 1.53 32.39
N ARG A 75 4.24 2.05 31.17
CA ARG A 75 5.36 1.58 30.32
C ARG A 75 6.70 1.84 31.00
N LYS A 76 7.64 0.90 30.87
CA LYS A 76 8.98 1.06 31.43
C LYS A 76 9.80 2.00 30.55
N LEU A 77 10.70 2.78 31.15
CA LEU A 77 11.61 3.67 30.42
C LEU A 77 12.55 2.92 29.44
N THR A 78 12.77 1.63 29.67
CA THR A 78 13.58 0.76 28.81
C THR A 78 12.80 0.08 27.69
N ASP A 79 11.46 0.24 27.65
CA ASP A 79 10.65 -0.36 26.60
C ASP A 79 10.95 0.33 25.26
N ARG A 80 11.33 -0.48 24.27
CA ARG A 80 11.63 0.02 22.93
C ARG A 80 10.37 0.61 22.31
N ILE A 81 10.57 1.58 21.40
CA ILE A 81 9.47 2.14 20.61
C ILE A 81 9.08 1.16 19.49
N ILE A 82 10.06 0.41 18.97
CA ILE A 82 9.89 -0.60 17.93
C ILE A 82 10.40 -1.93 18.49
N ASP A 83 9.49 -2.89 18.66
CA ASP A 83 9.80 -4.23 19.11
C ASP A 83 10.05 -5.18 17.93
N THR A 84 10.68 -6.33 18.17
CA THR A 84 10.97 -7.33 17.12
C THR A 84 9.71 -7.75 16.37
N HIS A 85 8.56 -7.82 17.05
CA HIS A 85 7.26 -8.12 16.44
C HIS A 85 6.81 -7.05 15.44
N MET A 86 7.04 -5.77 15.77
CA MET A 86 6.74 -4.65 14.88
C MET A 86 7.65 -4.68 13.65
N TRP A 87 8.93 -5.01 13.82
CA TRP A 87 9.86 -5.24 12.70
C TRP A 87 9.43 -6.37 11.77
N GLN A 88 9.02 -7.51 12.32
CA GLN A 88 8.50 -8.64 11.52
C GLN A 88 7.26 -8.24 10.73
N ARG A 89 6.35 -7.46 11.32
CA ARG A 89 5.18 -6.94 10.62
C ARG A 89 5.58 -5.99 9.48
N ILE A 90 6.46 -5.01 9.75
CA ILE A 90 6.95 -4.07 8.73
C ILE A 90 7.55 -4.80 7.53
N ILE A 91 8.46 -5.74 7.79
CA ILE A 91 9.13 -6.50 6.72
C ILE A 91 8.12 -7.40 5.99
N GLY A 92 7.24 -8.10 6.70
CA GLY A 92 6.26 -8.99 6.09
C GLY A 92 5.27 -8.25 5.20
N VAL A 93 4.73 -7.12 5.66
CA VAL A 93 3.79 -6.30 4.88
C VAL A 93 4.50 -5.67 3.69
N GLY A 94 5.71 -5.12 3.88
CA GLY A 94 6.48 -4.54 2.78
C GLY A 94 6.87 -5.56 1.72
N LEU A 95 7.15 -6.80 2.12
CA LEU A 95 7.42 -7.91 1.19
C LEU A 95 6.15 -8.27 0.40
N VAL A 96 5.00 -8.39 1.06
CA VAL A 96 3.72 -8.68 0.37
C VAL A 96 3.34 -7.56 -0.60
N MET A 97 3.41 -6.30 -0.16
CA MET A 97 3.15 -5.15 -1.05
C MET A 97 4.14 -5.10 -2.22
N GLY A 98 5.40 -5.44 -1.98
CA GLY A 98 6.44 -5.47 -3.01
C GLY A 98 6.19 -6.55 -4.05
N LEU A 99 5.87 -7.76 -3.60
CA LEU A 99 5.49 -8.88 -4.48
C LEU A 99 4.23 -8.58 -5.28
N LEU A 100 3.20 -8.02 -4.66
CA LEU A 100 1.96 -7.62 -5.34
C LEU A 100 2.24 -6.53 -6.37
N THR A 101 3.07 -5.55 -6.04
CA THR A 101 3.48 -4.49 -6.97
C THR A 101 4.18 -5.05 -8.19
N LEU A 102 5.15 -5.96 -7.98
CA LEU A 102 5.85 -6.64 -9.06
C LEU A 102 4.90 -7.49 -9.90
N LEU A 103 3.99 -8.23 -9.27
CA LEU A 103 2.98 -9.03 -9.96
C LEU A 103 2.08 -8.16 -10.85
N ILE A 104 1.61 -7.02 -10.35
CA ILE A 104 0.79 -6.10 -11.14
C ILE A 104 1.56 -5.54 -12.34
N TYR A 105 2.84 -5.21 -12.14
CA TYR A 105 3.70 -4.74 -13.22
C TYR A 105 3.93 -5.82 -14.29
N ASP A 106 4.16 -7.07 -13.85
CA ASP A 106 4.31 -8.24 -14.71
C ASP A 106 3.02 -8.60 -15.49
N LEU A 107 1.85 -8.41 -14.87
CA LEU A 107 0.56 -8.65 -15.52
C LEU A 107 0.22 -7.59 -16.58
N THR A 108 0.69 -6.35 -16.42
CA THR A 108 0.30 -5.20 -17.25
C THR A 108 1.28 -4.89 -18.37
N LEU A 109 2.49 -5.45 -18.35
CA LEU A 109 3.48 -5.27 -19.40
C LEU A 109 3.63 -6.52 -20.27
N PRO A 110 3.85 -6.34 -21.59
CA PRO A 110 4.12 -7.45 -22.48
C PRO A 110 5.50 -8.06 -22.16
N GLY A 111 5.56 -9.40 -22.12
CA GLY A 111 6.78 -10.13 -21.79
C GLY A 111 6.98 -10.44 -20.30
N GLY A 112 5.96 -10.18 -19.46
CA GLY A 112 5.91 -10.70 -18.11
C GLY A 112 5.83 -12.23 -18.04
N LEU A 113 6.13 -12.80 -16.88
CA LEU A 113 6.07 -14.23 -16.60
C LEU A 113 4.64 -14.77 -16.61
N VAL A 114 3.67 -13.97 -16.18
CA VAL A 114 2.25 -14.35 -16.11
C VAL A 114 1.44 -13.74 -17.26
N GLY A 115 1.64 -12.44 -17.54
CA GLY A 115 0.86 -11.70 -18.54
C GLY A 115 -0.67 -11.75 -18.31
N GLY A 116 -1.42 -11.23 -19.28
CA GLY A 116 -2.88 -11.31 -19.35
C GLY A 116 -3.64 -9.97 -19.32
N LEU A 117 -2.98 -8.84 -19.08
CA LEU A 117 -3.61 -7.50 -19.08
C LEU A 117 -2.94 -6.51 -20.05
N GLU A 118 -1.89 -6.92 -20.77
CA GLU A 118 -1.14 -6.08 -21.71
C GLU A 118 -1.98 -5.53 -22.87
N ASP A 119 -2.96 -6.30 -23.34
CA ASP A 119 -3.84 -5.92 -24.46
C ASP A 119 -4.88 -4.85 -24.09
N LEU A 120 -5.05 -4.56 -22.78
CA LEU A 120 -5.96 -3.53 -22.30
C LEU A 120 -5.41 -2.11 -22.47
N ALA A 121 -4.14 -1.98 -22.87
CA ALA A 121 -3.49 -0.71 -23.13
C ALA A 121 -2.86 -0.68 -24.53
N THR A 122 -2.91 0.48 -25.17
CA THR A 122 -2.24 0.66 -26.47
C THR A 122 -0.73 0.55 -26.31
N PRO A 123 0.01 0.00 -27.29
CA PRO A 123 1.47 -0.18 -27.20
C PRO A 123 2.22 1.09 -26.79
N ASP A 124 1.73 2.25 -27.24
CA ASP A 124 2.34 3.56 -26.97
C ASP A 124 2.14 4.04 -25.52
N SER A 125 1.15 3.49 -24.80
CA SER A 125 0.75 3.91 -23.44
C SER A 125 0.92 2.82 -22.37
N GLN A 126 1.26 1.58 -22.74
CA GLN A 126 1.38 0.43 -21.83
C GLN A 126 2.24 0.72 -20.59
N PHE A 127 3.41 1.34 -20.76
CA PHE A 127 4.28 1.70 -19.62
C PHE A 127 3.63 2.68 -18.65
N VAL A 128 2.91 3.68 -19.17
CA VAL A 128 2.25 4.69 -18.35
C VAL A 128 1.04 4.08 -17.64
N VAL A 129 0.28 3.21 -18.32
CA VAL A 129 -0.85 2.48 -17.73
C VAL A 129 -0.38 1.51 -16.65
N ALA A 130 0.68 0.72 -16.89
CA ALA A 130 1.27 -0.19 -15.91
C ALA A 130 1.73 0.56 -14.64
N ARG A 131 2.47 1.66 -14.83
CA ARG A 131 2.89 2.54 -13.73
C ARG A 131 1.70 3.12 -12.98
N THR A 132 0.66 3.56 -13.68
CA THR A 132 -0.54 4.13 -13.05
C THR A 132 -1.33 3.08 -12.28
N THR A 133 -1.37 1.85 -12.78
CA THR A 133 -2.00 0.71 -12.11
C THR A 133 -1.26 0.37 -10.83
N VAL A 134 0.08 0.29 -10.86
CA VAL A 134 0.91 0.09 -9.66
C VAL A 134 0.76 1.23 -8.66
N PHE A 135 0.80 2.48 -9.12
CA PHE A 135 0.56 3.66 -8.28
C PHE A 135 -0.79 3.57 -7.56
N THR A 136 -1.85 3.27 -8.29
CA THR A 136 -3.21 3.14 -7.73
C THR A 136 -3.33 1.95 -6.80
N ALA A 137 -2.71 0.82 -7.12
CA ALA A 137 -2.68 -0.36 -6.27
C ALA A 137 -1.97 -0.09 -4.93
N LEU A 138 -0.84 0.63 -4.95
CA LEU A 138 -0.13 1.03 -3.73
C LEU A 138 -0.97 1.94 -2.84
N VAL A 139 -1.68 2.91 -3.44
CA VAL A 139 -2.61 3.76 -2.69
C VAL A 139 -3.68 2.93 -2.00
N PHE A 140 -4.31 1.98 -2.69
CA PHE A 140 -5.28 1.08 -2.05
C PHE A 140 -4.63 0.20 -0.99
N MET A 141 -3.49 -0.43 -1.27
CA MET A 141 -2.76 -1.24 -0.29
C MET A 141 -2.47 -0.46 1.00
N GLN A 142 -2.14 0.83 0.90
CA GLN A 142 -1.96 1.70 2.07
C GLN A 142 -3.27 2.00 2.80
N LEU A 143 -4.34 2.34 2.07
CA LEU A 143 -5.66 2.57 2.67
C LEU A 143 -6.15 1.34 3.44
N PHE A 144 -6.00 0.14 2.87
CA PHE A 144 -6.36 -1.11 3.53
C PHE A 144 -5.42 -1.45 4.70
N ASN A 145 -4.12 -1.19 4.57
CA ASN A 145 -3.16 -1.34 5.67
C ASN A 145 -3.45 -0.37 6.83
N ALA A 146 -3.95 0.83 6.55
CA ALA A 146 -4.36 1.79 7.56
C ALA A 146 -5.50 1.24 8.43
N LEU A 147 -6.48 0.56 7.82
CA LEU A 147 -7.56 -0.12 8.54
C LEU A 147 -7.03 -1.19 9.50
N ASN A 148 -6.04 -1.98 9.06
CA ASN A 148 -5.43 -2.98 9.91
C ASN A 148 -4.58 -2.39 11.04
N SER A 149 -3.92 -1.28 10.80
CA SER A 149 -3.00 -0.68 11.77
C SER A 149 -3.70 -0.03 12.96
N ARG A 150 -5.03 0.06 12.92
CA ARG A 150 -5.87 0.57 14.01
C ARG A 150 -5.84 -0.32 15.26
N SER A 151 -5.59 -1.62 15.10
CA SER A 151 -5.38 -2.53 16.23
C SER A 151 -4.24 -3.50 15.96
N ASP A 152 -3.28 -3.53 16.88
CA ASP A 152 -2.08 -4.38 16.77
C ASP A 152 -2.41 -5.86 17.05
N THR A 153 -3.42 -6.10 17.89
CA THR A 153 -3.85 -7.44 18.31
C THR A 153 -5.29 -7.77 17.93
N GLY A 154 -6.18 -6.79 17.81
CA GLY A 154 -7.59 -6.92 17.43
C GLY A 154 -7.83 -6.97 15.92
N SER A 155 -9.00 -7.47 15.51
CA SER A 155 -9.32 -7.63 14.08
C SER A 155 -9.69 -6.27 13.52
N ALA A 156 -9.29 -5.97 12.29
CA ALA A 156 -9.72 -4.76 11.59
C ALA A 156 -11.25 -4.70 11.44
N PHE A 157 -11.92 -5.85 11.44
CA PHE A 157 -13.38 -5.95 11.33
C PHE A 157 -14.10 -5.65 12.66
N THR A 158 -13.42 -5.75 13.80
CA THR A 158 -14.02 -5.38 15.10
C THR A 158 -14.07 -3.85 15.24
N HIS A 159 -15.27 -3.30 15.44
CA HIS A 159 -15.53 -1.84 15.49
C HIS A 159 -15.09 -1.08 14.22
N MET A 160 -15.10 -1.73 13.05
CA MET A 160 -14.61 -1.15 11.80
C MET A 160 -15.26 0.20 11.44
N LEU A 161 -16.56 0.36 11.71
CA LEU A 161 -17.32 1.59 11.40
C LEU A 161 -17.36 2.62 12.54
N SER A 162 -16.66 2.40 13.65
CA SER A 162 -16.78 3.30 14.81
C SER A 162 -16.02 4.62 14.64
N ASN A 163 -15.04 4.69 13.71
CA ASN A 163 -14.30 5.91 13.41
C ASN A 163 -14.75 6.51 12.06
N ALA A 164 -15.72 7.42 12.12
CA ALA A 164 -16.20 8.14 10.94
C ALA A 164 -15.11 9.00 10.27
N TRP A 165 -14.11 9.47 11.01
CA TRP A 165 -12.99 10.25 10.46
C TRP A 165 -12.06 9.40 9.61
N LEU A 166 -11.84 8.13 10.00
CA LEU A 166 -11.04 7.19 9.20
C LEU A 166 -11.75 6.86 7.88
N TRP A 167 -13.06 6.62 7.92
CA TRP A 167 -13.83 6.43 6.70
C TRP A 167 -13.91 7.70 5.84
N GLY A 168 -13.98 8.87 6.47
CA GLY A 168 -13.89 10.16 5.78
C GLY A 168 -12.55 10.35 5.07
N SER A 169 -11.43 9.99 5.69
CA SER A 169 -10.11 10.09 5.06
C SER A 169 -9.92 9.05 3.95
N VAL A 170 -10.36 7.80 4.14
CA VAL A 170 -10.35 6.76 3.10
C VAL A 170 -11.19 7.20 1.89
N ALA A 171 -12.39 7.71 2.11
CA ALA A 171 -13.25 8.21 1.04
C ALA A 171 -12.62 9.41 0.32
N LEU A 172 -12.08 10.37 1.07
CA LEU A 172 -11.40 11.54 0.50
C LEU A 172 -10.21 11.13 -0.37
N VAL A 173 -9.32 10.26 0.14
CA VAL A 173 -8.15 9.79 -0.61
C VAL A 173 -8.58 9.01 -1.84
N THR A 174 -9.61 8.17 -1.75
CA THR A 174 -10.13 7.42 -2.90
C THR A 174 -10.66 8.36 -3.98
N VAL A 175 -11.43 9.39 -3.61
CA VAL A 175 -11.92 10.40 -4.57
C VAL A 175 -10.77 11.16 -5.20
N LEU A 176 -9.80 11.61 -4.40
CA LEU A 176 -8.63 12.31 -4.91
C LEU A 176 -7.79 11.42 -5.85
N GLN A 177 -7.67 10.12 -5.55
CA GLN A 177 -6.99 9.15 -6.40
C GLN A 177 -7.68 9.02 -7.75
N VAL A 178 -9.01 8.88 -7.76
CA VAL A 178 -9.80 8.86 -9.02
C VAL A 178 -9.60 10.15 -9.81
N LEU A 179 -9.58 11.31 -9.16
CA LEU A 179 -9.34 12.58 -9.85
C LEU A 179 -7.94 12.64 -10.47
N VAL A 180 -6.89 12.20 -9.77
CA VAL A 180 -5.51 12.17 -10.30
C VAL A 180 -5.37 11.23 -11.50
N VAL A 181 -6.14 10.14 -11.53
CA VAL A 181 -6.07 9.12 -12.58
C VAL A 181 -6.98 9.45 -13.77
N GLU A 182 -8.13 10.09 -13.57
CA GLU A 182 -9.14 10.28 -14.63
C GLU A 182 -9.22 11.72 -15.17
N VAL A 183 -8.68 12.72 -14.47
CA VAL A 183 -8.74 14.12 -14.92
C VAL A 183 -7.50 14.47 -15.76
N PRO A 184 -7.64 14.87 -17.05
CA PRO A 184 -6.50 15.12 -17.94
C PRO A 184 -5.49 16.15 -17.43
N PHE A 185 -5.97 17.20 -16.75
CA PHE A 185 -5.10 18.20 -16.15
C PHE A 185 -4.19 17.62 -15.07
N LEU A 186 -4.73 16.73 -14.22
CA LEU A 186 -3.96 16.08 -13.16
C LEU A 186 -3.07 14.97 -13.72
N GLN A 187 -3.53 14.27 -14.77
CA GLN A 187 -2.72 13.26 -15.47
C GLN A 187 -1.39 13.83 -15.97
N SER A 188 -1.42 15.03 -16.56
CA SER A 188 -0.20 15.70 -17.01
C SER A 188 0.75 16.07 -15.86
N ALA A 189 0.24 16.36 -14.66
CA ALA A 189 1.05 16.72 -13.51
C ALA A 189 1.68 15.51 -12.81
N PHE A 190 0.95 14.38 -12.75
CA PHE A 190 1.38 13.16 -12.05
C PHE A 190 1.92 12.07 -12.97
N GLY A 191 1.90 12.28 -14.29
CA GLY A 191 2.36 11.31 -15.28
C GLY A 191 1.54 10.03 -15.27
N THR A 192 0.23 10.14 -15.05
CA THR A 192 -0.74 9.05 -14.99
C THR A 192 -1.50 8.91 -16.32
N ALA A 193 -2.09 7.73 -16.54
CA ALA A 193 -2.95 7.42 -17.67
C ALA A 193 -4.33 6.96 -17.15
N PRO A 194 -5.41 7.14 -17.94
CA PRO A 194 -6.73 6.64 -17.55
C PRO A 194 -6.68 5.11 -17.39
N LEU A 195 -7.42 4.61 -16.41
CA LEU A 195 -7.44 3.19 -16.09
C LEU A 195 -8.78 2.58 -16.48
N ASP A 196 -8.74 1.45 -17.20
CA ASP A 196 -9.93 0.63 -17.40
C ASP A 196 -10.41 0.00 -16.08
N TRP A 197 -11.68 -0.40 -16.03
CA TRP A 197 -12.28 -1.03 -14.86
C TRP A 197 -11.54 -2.28 -14.37
N ILE A 198 -10.90 -3.04 -15.26
CA ILE A 198 -10.09 -4.20 -14.87
C ILE A 198 -8.86 -3.77 -14.08
N HIS A 199 -8.18 -2.70 -14.49
CA HIS A 199 -7.03 -2.15 -13.75
C HIS A 199 -7.44 -1.64 -12.37
N TRP A 200 -8.60 -0.97 -12.27
CA TRP A 200 -9.18 -0.58 -10.99
C TRP A 200 -9.49 -1.79 -10.10
N ALA A 201 -10.07 -2.86 -10.67
CA ALA A 201 -10.36 -4.09 -9.93
C ALA A 201 -9.09 -4.77 -9.41
N VAL A 202 -8.02 -4.80 -10.21
CA VAL A 202 -6.71 -5.32 -9.81
C VAL A 202 -6.12 -4.48 -8.68
N ALA A 203 -6.18 -3.15 -8.77
CA ALA A 203 -5.67 -2.25 -7.75
C ALA A 203 -6.40 -2.40 -6.40
N VAL A 204 -7.74 -2.46 -6.43
CA VAL A 204 -8.57 -2.71 -5.24
C VAL A 204 -8.32 -4.12 -4.70
N GLY A 205 -8.20 -5.11 -5.58
CA GLY A 205 -7.92 -6.50 -5.23
C GLY A 205 -6.57 -6.68 -4.52
N ALA A 206 -5.54 -5.96 -4.96
CA ALA A 206 -4.25 -5.92 -4.28
C ALA A 206 -4.36 -5.33 -2.87
N GLY A 207 -5.12 -4.25 -2.72
CA GLY A 207 -5.45 -3.68 -1.41
C GLY A 207 -6.14 -4.68 -0.48
N ALA A 208 -7.15 -5.39 -1.00
CA ALA A 208 -7.84 -6.45 -0.27
C ALA A 208 -6.91 -7.62 0.09
N ALA A 209 -5.96 -7.99 -0.78
CA ALA A 209 -4.98 -9.03 -0.49
C ALA A 209 -4.07 -8.66 0.70
N VAL A 210 -3.64 -7.40 0.79
CA VAL A 210 -2.89 -6.89 1.96
C VAL A 210 -3.75 -6.93 3.22
N LEU A 211 -5.03 -6.53 3.11
CA LEU A 211 -5.99 -6.62 4.23
C LEU A 211 -6.08 -8.05 4.78
N LEU A 212 -6.29 -9.01 3.87
CA LEU A 212 -6.44 -10.43 4.20
C LEU A 212 -5.17 -11.02 4.80
N TYR A 213 -4.00 -10.71 4.22
CA TYR A 213 -2.72 -11.17 4.73
C TYR A 213 -2.53 -10.79 6.21
N GLU A 214 -2.76 -9.52 6.54
CA GLU A 214 -2.63 -9.04 7.91
C GLU A 214 -3.64 -9.68 8.88
N GLU A 215 -4.89 -9.85 8.45
CA GLU A 215 -5.90 -10.52 9.28
C GLU A 215 -5.55 -11.99 9.54
N VAL A 216 -5.00 -12.70 8.55
CA VAL A 216 -4.48 -14.06 8.73
C VAL A 216 -3.31 -14.07 9.72
N VAL A 217 -2.35 -13.15 9.60
CA VAL A 217 -1.23 -13.04 10.54
C VAL A 217 -1.72 -12.77 11.97
N LYS A 218 -2.69 -11.86 12.14
CA LYS A 218 -3.30 -11.57 13.45
C LYS A 218 -4.06 -12.78 14.00
N LEU A 219 -4.82 -13.49 13.16
CA LEU A 219 -5.56 -14.68 13.56
C LEU A 219 -4.62 -15.80 14.02
N LEU A 220 -3.56 -16.07 13.26
CA LEU A 220 -2.53 -17.05 13.63
C LEU A 220 -1.87 -16.67 14.96
N ARG A 221 -1.61 -15.39 15.20
CA ARG A 221 -1.07 -14.93 16.48
C ARG A 221 -2.05 -15.12 17.64
N ARG A 222 -3.34 -14.87 17.47
CA ARG A 222 -4.34 -15.12 18.53
C ARG A 222 -4.52 -16.61 18.85
N THR A 223 -4.33 -17.47 17.85
CA THR A 223 -4.56 -18.91 17.97
C THR A 223 -3.32 -19.67 18.45
N PHE A 224 -2.12 -19.26 18.03
CA PHE A 224 -0.86 -19.95 18.34
C PHE A 224 0.08 -19.16 19.27
N GLY A 225 -0.15 -17.85 19.47
CA GLY A 225 0.56 -17.05 20.46
C GLY A 225 -0.10 -17.20 21.83
N ALA A 226 0.42 -18.12 22.65
CA ALA A 226 0.17 -18.13 24.09
C ALA A 226 0.68 -16.80 24.72
N PRO A 227 0.05 -16.31 25.80
CA PRO A 227 0.05 -14.89 26.23
C PRO A 227 1.41 -14.26 26.49
#